data_AF-A0A0D2M7Z0-F1
#
_entry.id   AF-A0A0D2M7Z0-F1
#
_cell.length_a   1.000
_cell.length_b   1.000
_cell.length_c   1.000
_cell.angle_alpha   90.00
_cell.angle_beta   90.00
_cell.angle_gamma   90.00
#
_symmetry.space_group_name_H-M   'P 1'
#
loop_
_entity.id
_entity.type
_entity.pdbx_description
1 polymer ?
#
loop_
_entity_poly.entity_id
_entity_poly.type
_entity_poly.pdbx_seq_one_letter_code
_entity_poly.pdbx_strand_id
1 'polypeptide(L)'
;MLCSKVQTAPVAKAGLRMALPRVGAVRVNASMQQQAKKAAAFVAAAPAMLAASPAMAIVDERLNGDGTGLPFGVNDPILGWVIVGVAGLVWALYFAAQKDFGNFEDDESGLGL
;
A
#
# COMPACT_ATOMS: atom_id res chain seq x y z
N MET A 1 33.16 -42.78 47.15
CA MET A 1 34.31 -42.56 46.25
C MET A 1 34.49 -43.81 45.39
N LEU A 2 34.84 -43.60 44.10
CA LEU A 2 35.15 -44.60 43.05
C LEU A 2 34.00 -45.31 42.33
N CYS A 3 33.49 -44.62 41.30
CA CYS A 3 33.48 -45.00 39.88
C CYS A 3 33.41 -46.50 39.52
N SER A 4 32.35 -46.88 38.78
CA SER A 4 32.52 -47.74 37.59
C SER A 4 31.33 -47.58 36.63
N LYS A 5 31.62 -47.18 35.39
CA LYS A 5 30.70 -47.14 34.25
C LYS A 5 30.49 -48.55 33.73
N VAL A 6 29.25 -48.98 33.54
CA VAL A 6 28.90 -50.05 32.60
C VAL A 6 27.84 -49.52 31.64
N GLN A 7 28.27 -49.37 30.40
CA GLN A 7 27.47 -48.97 29.25
C GLN A 7 27.04 -50.24 28.51
N THR A 8 25.74 -50.45 28.34
CA THR A 8 25.18 -51.45 27.40
C THR A 8 24.06 -50.80 26.59
N ALA A 9 24.04 -51.13 25.29
CA ALA A 9 23.47 -50.33 24.21
C ALA A 9 21.92 -50.35 24.12
N PRO A 10 21.28 -49.25 23.67
CA PRO A 10 19.87 -49.28 23.33
C PRO A 10 19.62 -49.97 21.99
N VAL A 11 18.58 -50.79 21.99
CA VAL A 11 17.97 -51.53 20.88
C VAL A 11 17.83 -50.66 19.63
N ALA A 12 18.32 -51.18 18.51
CA ALA A 12 18.15 -50.61 17.19
C ALA A 12 16.67 -50.49 16.83
N LYS A 13 16.12 -49.27 16.90
CA LYS A 13 14.85 -48.95 16.24
C LYS A 13 15.20 -48.54 14.82
N ALA A 14 14.93 -49.44 13.87
CA ALA A 14 15.04 -49.17 12.45
C ALA A 14 14.14 -47.99 12.08
N GLY A 15 14.72 -46.79 12.10
CA GLY A 15 14.11 -45.62 11.50
C GLY A 15 14.10 -45.83 9.99
N LEU A 16 12.90 -46.03 9.44
CA LEU A 16 12.64 -46.02 8.02
C LEU A 16 13.19 -44.70 7.46
N ARG A 17 14.39 -44.74 6.86
CA ARG A 17 14.92 -43.62 6.11
C ARG A 17 14.06 -43.51 4.85
N MET A 18 12.99 -42.72 4.92
CA MET A 18 12.37 -42.22 3.71
C MET A 18 13.44 -41.45 2.96
N ALA A 19 13.93 -42.06 1.88
CA ALA A 19 14.74 -41.38 0.90
C ALA A 19 13.86 -40.29 0.29
N LEU A 20 13.94 -39.07 0.82
CA LEU A 20 13.44 -37.92 0.08
C LEU A 20 14.19 -37.90 -1.26
N PRO A 21 13.48 -37.77 -2.39
CA PRO A 21 14.15 -37.52 -3.65
C PRO A 21 15.00 -36.28 -3.44
N ARG A 22 16.29 -36.40 -3.76
CA ARG A 22 17.22 -35.26 -3.77
C ARG A 22 16.78 -34.39 -4.95
N VAL A 23 15.72 -33.61 -4.76
CA VAL A 23 15.34 -32.55 -5.68
C VAL A 23 16.54 -31.61 -5.65
N GLY A 24 17.28 -31.59 -6.76
CA GLY A 24 18.41 -30.71 -6.92
C GLY A 24 17.98 -29.31 -6.48
N ALA A 25 18.73 -28.73 -5.56
CA ALA A 25 18.47 -27.38 -5.10
C ALA A 25 18.60 -26.45 -6.31
N VAL A 26 17.48 -26.17 -6.98
CA VAL A 26 17.40 -25.10 -7.95
C VAL A 26 17.65 -23.85 -7.14
N ARG A 27 18.84 -23.27 -7.32
CA ARG A 27 19.16 -21.96 -6.77
C ARG A 27 18.27 -20.96 -7.49
N VAL A 28 17.09 -20.72 -6.93
CA VAL A 28 16.29 -19.57 -7.30
C VAL A 28 17.12 -18.35 -6.97
N ASN A 29 17.46 -17.56 -7.99
CA ASN A 29 18.13 -16.27 -7.81
C ASN A 29 17.40 -15.50 -6.69
N ALA A 30 18.13 -14.89 -5.76
CA ALA A 30 17.56 -14.09 -4.68
C ALA A 30 16.52 -13.08 -5.20
N SER A 31 16.64 -12.62 -6.45
CA SER A 31 15.64 -11.79 -7.13
C SER A 31 14.28 -12.46 -7.32
N MET A 32 14.23 -13.71 -7.76
CA MET A 32 12.97 -14.48 -7.92
C MET A 32 12.36 -14.86 -6.57
N GLN A 33 13.18 -15.14 -5.55
CA GLN A 33 12.71 -15.33 -4.17
C GLN A 33 12.10 -14.04 -3.62
N GLN A 34 12.68 -12.88 -3.91
CA GLN A 34 12.15 -11.58 -3.52
C GLN A 34 10.79 -11.31 -4.19
N GLN A 35 10.66 -11.64 -5.48
CA GLN A 35 9.42 -11.48 -6.24
C GLN A 35 8.33 -12.45 -5.77
N ALA A 36 8.67 -13.71 -5.52
CA ALA A 36 7.75 -14.71 -4.99
C ALA A 36 7.28 -14.36 -3.56
N LYS A 37 8.16 -13.83 -2.70
CA LYS A 37 7.79 -13.36 -1.36
C LYS A 37 6.88 -12.14 -1.40
N LYS A 38 7.13 -11.20 -2.32
CA LYS A 38 6.26 -10.03 -2.55
C LYS A 38 4.88 -10.43 -3.09
N ALA A 39 4.85 -11.36 -4.05
CA ALA A 39 3.61 -11.90 -4.60
C ALA A 39 2.81 -12.69 -3.55
N ALA A 40 3.50 -13.52 -2.74
CA ALA A 40 2.89 -14.25 -1.64
C ALA A 40 2.35 -13.33 -0.54
N ALA A 41 3.05 -12.22 -0.24
CA ALA A 41 2.55 -11.21 0.69
C ALA A 41 1.29 -10.50 0.17
N PHE A 42 1.20 -10.26 -1.14
CA PHE A 42 0.01 -9.69 -1.78
C PHE A 42 -1.19 -10.64 -1.73
N VAL A 43 -0.97 -11.92 -2.00
CA VAL A 43 -2.03 -12.95 -1.96
C VAL A 43 -2.45 -13.27 -0.52
N ALA A 44 -1.51 -13.24 0.44
CA ALA A 44 -1.79 -13.46 1.86
C ALA A 44 -2.50 -12.27 2.53
N ALA A 45 -2.41 -11.06 1.97
CA ALA A 45 -3.15 -9.88 2.42
C ALA A 45 -4.59 -9.82 1.87
N ALA A 46 -4.90 -10.58 0.82
CA ALA A 46 -6.23 -10.61 0.20
C ALA A 46 -7.37 -11.02 1.16
N PRO A 47 -7.21 -12.00 2.07
CA PRO A 47 -8.25 -12.35 3.04
C PRO A 47 -8.47 -11.24 4.09
N ALA A 48 -7.42 -10.50 4.46
CA ALA A 48 -7.52 -9.37 5.39
C ALA A 48 -8.24 -8.18 4.75
N MET A 49 -8.06 -7.96 3.44
CA MET A 49 -8.82 -6.97 2.67
C MET A 49 -10.28 -7.37 2.45
N LEU A 50 -10.59 -8.68 2.34
CA LEU A 50 -11.98 -9.17 2.27
C LEU A 50 -12.66 -9.22 3.65
N ALA A 51 -11.90 -9.38 4.73
CA ALA A 51 -12.39 -9.27 6.12
C ALA A 51 -12.60 -7.82 6.57
N ALA A 52 -12.09 -6.84 5.81
CA ALA A 52 -12.46 -5.43 5.93
C ALA A 52 -13.84 -5.14 5.30
N SER A 53 -14.72 -6.14 5.27
CA SER A 53 -16.14 -5.91 4.97
C SER A 53 -16.69 -4.98 6.04
N PRO A 54 -17.35 -3.87 5.66
CA PRO A 54 -17.88 -2.92 6.63
C PRO A 54 -18.79 -3.68 7.60
N ALA A 55 -18.44 -3.65 8.88
CA ALA A 55 -19.28 -4.16 9.94
C ALA A 55 -20.53 -3.28 9.98
N MET A 56 -21.63 -3.83 9.46
CA MET A 56 -22.98 -3.24 9.43
C MET A 56 -23.46 -3.02 10.87
N ALA A 57 -23.05 -1.91 11.45
CA ALA A 57 -23.53 -1.44 12.73
C ALA A 57 -23.97 0.03 12.58
N ILE A 58 -25.24 0.26 12.92
CA ILE A 58 -26.01 1.50 13.05
C ILE A 58 -26.84 1.85 11.82
N VAL A 59 -28.16 1.64 11.97
CA VAL A 59 -29.39 2.18 11.35
C VAL A 59 -29.35 2.85 9.96
N ASP A 60 -28.28 3.54 9.54
CA ASP A 60 -28.13 4.22 8.25
C ASP A 60 -26.71 4.12 7.68
N GLU A 61 -26.61 4.06 6.34
CA GLU A 61 -25.36 4.25 5.60
C GLU A 61 -24.90 5.72 5.74
N ARG A 62 -23.71 5.92 6.30
CA ARG A 62 -23.12 7.25 6.49
C ARG A 62 -21.78 7.35 5.76
N LEU A 63 -21.40 8.56 5.36
CA LEU A 63 -20.21 8.79 4.54
C LEU A 63 -18.88 8.65 5.33
N ASN A 64 -18.96 8.62 6.67
CA ASN A 64 -17.83 8.38 7.61
C ASN A 64 -16.56 9.21 7.32
N GLY A 65 -16.71 10.45 6.85
CA GLY A 65 -15.58 11.34 6.54
C GLY A 65 -15.01 12.08 7.75
N ASP A 66 -15.67 12.04 8.91
CA ASP A 66 -15.26 12.74 10.12
C ASP A 66 -14.01 12.11 10.74
N GLY A 67 -13.07 12.95 11.20
CA GLY A 67 -11.82 12.48 11.85
C GLY A 67 -10.82 11.73 10.95
N THR A 68 -11.13 11.55 9.66
CA THR A 68 -10.30 10.79 8.70
C THR A 68 -9.08 11.55 8.17
N GLY A 69 -9.05 12.88 8.33
CA GLY A 69 -7.95 13.73 7.86
C GLY A 69 -7.81 13.77 6.34
N LEU A 70 -8.89 13.49 5.60
CA LEU A 70 -8.87 13.45 4.14
C LEU A 70 -8.46 14.81 3.54
N PRO A 71 -7.53 14.84 2.57
CA PRO A 71 -7.07 16.08 1.96
C PRO A 71 -8.23 16.79 1.24
N PHE A 72 -8.43 18.06 1.58
CA PHE A 72 -9.56 18.87 1.09
C PHE A 72 -10.95 18.27 1.32
N GLY A 73 -11.08 17.25 2.21
CA GLY A 73 -12.33 16.53 2.43
C GLY A 73 -12.77 15.65 1.24
N VAL A 74 -11.86 15.31 0.32
CA VAL A 74 -12.18 14.53 -0.88
C VAL A 74 -12.24 13.04 -0.54
N ASN A 75 -13.46 12.50 -0.45
CA ASN A 75 -13.73 11.09 -0.16
C ASN A 75 -14.06 10.25 -1.41
N ASP A 76 -14.35 10.91 -2.54
CA ASP A 76 -14.57 10.29 -3.86
C ASP A 76 -13.75 11.05 -4.91
N PRO A 77 -13.08 10.37 -5.86
CA PRO A 77 -12.30 11.02 -6.92
C PRO A 77 -13.07 12.08 -7.72
N ILE A 78 -14.39 11.96 -7.88
CA ILE A 78 -15.23 12.96 -8.56
C ILE A 78 -15.18 14.30 -7.83
N LEU A 79 -15.15 14.32 -6.49
CA LEU A 79 -15.06 15.57 -5.73
C LEU A 79 -13.75 16.30 -6.01
N GLY A 80 -12.65 15.57 -6.20
CA GLY A 80 -11.37 16.16 -6.62
C GLY A 80 -11.47 16.84 -7.99
N TRP A 81 -12.17 16.21 -8.93
CA TRP A 81 -12.43 16.79 -10.25
C TRP A 81 -13.34 18.01 -10.21
N VAL A 82 -14.30 18.05 -9.28
CA VAL A 82 -15.13 19.26 -9.07
C VAL A 82 -14.26 20.42 -8.59
N ILE A 83 -13.36 20.19 -7.63
CA ILE A 83 -12.45 21.23 -7.12
C ILE A 83 -11.56 21.76 -8.24
N VAL A 84 -10.90 20.87 -8.98
CA VAL A 84 -10.03 21.26 -10.12
C VAL A 84 -10.85 21.90 -11.24
N GLY A 85 -12.03 21.38 -11.53
CA GLY A 85 -12.91 21.85 -12.60
C GLY A 85 -13.41 23.26 -12.34
N VAL A 86 -13.90 23.57 -11.14
CA VAL A 86 -14.40 24.90 -10.80
C VAL A 86 -13.26 25.91 -10.69
N ALA A 87 -12.19 25.58 -9.97
CA ALA A 87 -11.03 26.47 -9.85
C ALA A 87 -10.39 26.73 -11.23
N GLY A 88 -10.23 25.68 -12.04
CA GLY A 88 -9.72 25.76 -13.40
C GLY A 88 -10.63 26.55 -14.34
N LEU A 89 -11.96 26.42 -14.22
CA LEU A 89 -12.92 27.19 -15.01
C LEU A 89 -12.83 28.68 -14.71
N VAL A 90 -12.86 29.06 -13.42
CA VAL A 90 -12.73 30.46 -13.01
C VAL A 90 -11.38 31.02 -13.45
N TRP A 91 -10.31 30.26 -13.27
CA TRP A 91 -8.98 30.63 -13.74
C TRP A 91 -8.92 30.80 -15.26
N ALA A 92 -9.53 29.90 -16.03
CA ALA A 92 -9.54 29.98 -17.49
C ALA A 92 -10.30 31.21 -18.00
N LEU A 93 -11.43 31.54 -17.37
CA LEU A 93 -12.19 32.75 -17.68
C LEU A 93 -11.38 34.01 -17.34
N TYR A 94 -10.74 34.03 -16.16
CA TYR A 94 -9.82 35.10 -15.77
C TYR A 94 -8.66 35.25 -16.74
N PHE A 95 -8.00 34.14 -17.10
CA PHE A 95 -6.88 34.11 -18.03
C PHE A 95 -7.28 34.57 -19.43
N ALA A 96 -8.46 34.19 -19.91
CA ALA A 96 -8.99 34.67 -21.19
C ALA A 96 -9.29 36.19 -21.16
N ALA A 97 -9.68 36.73 -20.01
CA ALA A 97 -9.93 38.15 -19.81
C ALA A 97 -8.65 38.98 -19.60
N GLN A 98 -7.49 38.35 -19.35
CA GLN A 98 -6.23 39.06 -19.07
C GLN A 98 -5.81 40.06 -20.13
N LYS A 99 -6.18 39.83 -21.40
CA LYS A 99 -5.93 40.76 -22.49
C LYS A 99 -6.51 42.17 -22.25
N ASP A 100 -7.54 42.31 -21.41
CA ASP A 100 -8.23 43.57 -21.14
C ASP A 100 -7.71 44.27 -19.87
N PHE A 101 -6.82 43.64 -19.09
CA PHE A 101 -6.32 44.18 -17.82
C PHE A 101 -5.04 45.04 -17.94
N GLY A 102 -4.45 45.13 -19.13
CA GLY A 102 -3.19 45.85 -19.37
C GLY A 102 -1.99 44.90 -19.44
N ASN A 103 -1.00 45.24 -20.27
CA ASN A 103 0.20 44.42 -20.46
C ASN A 103 1.33 44.92 -19.55
N PHE A 104 1.46 44.31 -18.38
CA PHE A 104 2.41 44.72 -17.34
C PHE A 104 3.67 43.85 -17.38
N GLU A 105 4.35 43.83 -18.53
CA GLU A 105 5.57 43.04 -18.76
C GLU A 105 6.85 43.76 -18.28
N ASP A 106 6.82 45.09 -18.18
CA ASP A 106 7.96 45.86 -17.70
C ASP A 106 8.07 45.77 -16.17
N ASP A 107 9.30 45.71 -15.64
CA ASP A 107 9.56 45.55 -14.21
C ASP A 107 8.89 46.64 -13.33
N GLU A 108 8.62 47.82 -13.92
CA GLU A 108 8.05 48.98 -13.21
C GLU A 108 6.53 49.15 -13.42
N SER A 109 5.89 48.14 -14.00
CA SER A 109 4.46 48.12 -14.31
C SER A 109 3.55 47.87 -13.11
N GLY A 110 4.13 47.48 -11.97
CA GLY A 110 3.40 47.27 -10.72
C GLY A 110 2.94 48.58 -10.06
N LEU A 111 1.97 48.48 -9.14
CA LEU A 111 1.57 49.63 -8.33
C LEU A 111 2.69 49.96 -7.32
N GLY A 112 3.44 51.03 -7.60
CA GLY A 112 4.51 51.57 -6.75
C GLY A 112 4.05 52.69 -5.80
N LEU A 113 4.92 53.04 -4.85
CA LEU A 113 4.78 54.18 -3.93
C LEU A 113 5.78 55.28 -4.29
#